data_AF-A0A957A4R0-F1
#
_entry.id   AF-A0A957A4R0-F1
#
_cell.length_a   1.000
_cell.length_b   1.000
_cell.length_c   1.000
_cell.angle_alpha   90.00
_cell.angle_beta   90.00
_cell.angle_gamma   90.00
#
_symmetry.space_group_name_H-M   'P 1'
#
loop_
_entity.id
_entity.type
_entity.pdbx_description
1 polymer ?
#
loop_
_entity_poly.entity_id
_entity_poly.type
_entity_poly.pdbx_seq_one_letter_code
_entity_poly.pdbx_strand_id
1 'polypeptide(L)'
;MGDALASSEATERGLIARGLGRSYGDAAQLEGGAVVDATGLQAIGPVHVAGERATVDVGGGVSLGDLARRVAPQGWFPPVMPGTRHVTVGGAIAADIHGKNHQRDGGFGGTVESLSLVGADGVQRPVTREGDHTLFEATVGGMGLTGVITSARLQLEPLPSGVVEVATQRTSSLDATLRAIMDGDATHRYSVAWLDLSGPGRRARGIVQHGNLAAPLGLDEDQRRPAYAPRRALPVPPLPGRGVVRDPIVRSFNLAYWRRPRKATALVPLPRFLHPLDGAASWPRLFGASGLLQYQCVLPDGQERTLAALVEAFTKAPVSPSLAVLKRL
;
A
#
# COMPACT_ATOMS: atom_id res chain seq x y z
N MET A 1 -7.48 -21.70 19.89
CA MET A 1 -7.55 -20.28 19.45
C MET A 1 -8.96 -19.87 19.05
N GLY A 2 -9.79 -20.77 18.52
CA GLY A 2 -11.26 -20.62 18.60
C GLY A 2 -11.69 -20.28 20.03
N ASP A 3 -11.10 -20.96 21.03
CA ASP A 3 -11.31 -20.65 22.45
C ASP A 3 -10.86 -19.27 22.91
N ALA A 4 -9.91 -18.60 22.23
CA ALA A 4 -9.42 -17.27 22.64
C ALA A 4 -10.30 -16.14 22.10
N LEU A 5 -10.92 -16.33 20.93
CA LEU A 5 -11.94 -15.43 20.39
C LEU A 5 -13.32 -15.71 21.00
N ALA A 6 -13.58 -16.97 21.40
CA ALA A 6 -14.77 -17.35 22.17
C ALA A 6 -14.69 -16.97 23.66
N SER A 7 -13.47 -16.72 24.21
CA SER A 7 -13.27 -16.29 25.60
C SER A 7 -12.93 -14.81 25.78
N SER A 8 -12.73 -14.05 24.69
CA SER A 8 -12.85 -12.61 24.82
C SER A 8 -14.31 -12.33 25.09
N GLU A 9 -14.67 -11.98 26.32
CA GLU A 9 -15.97 -11.36 26.59
C GLU A 9 -16.07 -10.16 25.64
N ALA A 10 -16.79 -10.35 24.53
CA ALA A 10 -17.26 -9.24 23.73
C ALA A 10 -18.06 -8.41 24.72
N THR A 11 -17.45 -7.32 25.16
CA THR A 11 -18.11 -6.35 26.02
C THR A 11 -19.43 -5.95 25.37
N GLU A 12 -20.39 -5.39 26.11
CA GLU A 12 -21.60 -4.81 25.50
C GLU A 12 -21.29 -3.83 24.34
N ARG A 13 -20.06 -3.28 24.32
CA ARG A 13 -19.52 -2.36 23.30
C ARG A 13 -18.93 -3.05 22.06
N GLY A 14 -18.84 -4.38 22.03
CA GLY A 14 -18.32 -5.17 20.91
C GLY A 14 -16.79 -5.34 20.90
N LEU A 15 -16.28 -5.78 19.74
CA LEU A 15 -14.85 -5.99 19.50
C LEU A 15 -14.43 -5.55 18.08
N ILE A 16 -13.15 -5.21 17.90
CA ILE A 16 -12.55 -4.95 16.57
C ILE A 16 -11.17 -5.61 16.46
N ALA A 17 -10.85 -6.16 15.29
CA ALA A 17 -9.52 -6.69 15.02
C ALA A 17 -8.52 -5.56 14.73
N ARG A 18 -7.31 -5.68 15.26
CA ARG A 18 -6.19 -4.78 14.98
C ARG A 18 -5.00 -5.57 14.48
N GLY A 19 -4.60 -5.29 13.25
CA GLY A 19 -3.31 -5.73 12.70
C GLY A 19 -2.17 -4.82 13.17
N LEU A 20 -1.30 -4.46 12.24
CA LEU A 20 -0.16 -3.59 12.56
C LEU A 20 -0.56 -2.13 12.85
N GLY A 21 -1.83 -1.71 12.72
CA GLY A 21 -2.25 -0.35 13.04
C GLY A 21 -1.66 0.72 12.09
N ARG A 22 -1.80 0.48 10.78
CA ARG A 22 -1.29 1.37 9.71
C ARG A 22 -2.40 2.15 8.99
N SER A 23 -3.67 1.91 9.35
CA SER A 23 -4.72 2.88 9.05
C SER A 23 -4.43 4.18 9.80
N TYR A 24 -4.63 5.32 9.15
CA TYR A 24 -4.39 6.63 9.75
C TYR A 24 -5.50 7.05 10.71
N GLY A 25 -6.72 6.56 10.46
CA GLY A 25 -7.90 6.88 11.26
C GLY A 25 -8.16 5.86 12.37
N ASP A 26 -9.42 5.74 12.73
CA ASP A 26 -9.96 4.99 13.86
C ASP A 26 -10.50 3.59 13.52
N ALA A 27 -10.26 3.11 12.30
CA ALA A 27 -10.80 1.83 11.82
C ALA A 27 -10.40 0.58 12.65
N ALA A 28 -9.35 0.67 13.48
CA ALA A 28 -8.84 -0.45 14.28
C ALA A 28 -8.66 -0.08 15.76
N GLN A 29 -9.59 0.73 16.29
CA GLN A 29 -9.71 1.08 17.70
C GLN A 29 -11.19 1.03 18.10
N LEU A 30 -11.45 0.75 19.37
CA LEU A 30 -12.80 0.70 19.91
C LEU A 30 -12.76 1.17 21.36
N GLU A 31 -13.27 2.37 21.61
CA GLU A 31 -13.33 2.93 22.95
C GLU A 31 -14.39 2.18 23.78
N GLY A 32 -13.99 1.72 24.97
CA GLY A 32 -14.85 0.96 25.87
C GLY A 32 -15.17 -0.47 25.43
N GLY A 33 -14.67 -0.91 24.27
CA GLY A 33 -14.80 -2.28 23.79
C GLY A 33 -13.47 -3.03 23.72
N ALA A 34 -13.47 -4.22 23.14
CA ALA A 34 -12.28 -5.05 22.99
C ALA A 34 -11.55 -4.78 21.66
N VAL A 35 -10.22 -4.68 21.72
CA VAL A 35 -9.37 -4.63 20.52
C VAL A 35 -8.54 -5.90 20.48
N VAL A 36 -8.82 -6.77 19.50
CA VAL A 36 -8.12 -8.03 19.34
C VAL A 36 -6.83 -7.81 18.55
N ASP A 37 -5.68 -8.03 19.19
CA ASP A 37 -4.40 -8.03 18.50
C ASP A 37 -4.26 -9.28 17.60
N ALA A 38 -4.46 -9.08 16.30
CA ALA A 38 -4.39 -10.13 15.30
C ALA A 38 -2.93 -10.46 14.90
N THR A 39 -1.92 -9.73 15.41
CA THR A 39 -0.52 -9.94 15.03
C THR A 39 0.08 -11.25 15.56
N GLY A 40 -0.62 -11.98 16.43
CA GLY A 40 -0.24 -13.36 16.79
C GLY A 40 -0.45 -14.40 15.68
N LEU A 41 -1.25 -14.09 14.65
CA LEU A 41 -1.65 -15.00 13.59
C LEU A 41 -0.61 -15.09 12.46
N GLN A 42 0.56 -15.65 12.76
CA GLN A 42 1.77 -15.58 11.92
C GLN A 42 2.06 -16.80 11.03
N ALA A 43 1.12 -17.74 10.90
CA ALA A 43 1.35 -18.94 10.09
C ALA A 43 1.47 -18.60 8.60
N ILE A 44 2.49 -19.15 7.92
CA ILE A 44 2.62 -19.10 6.46
C ILE A 44 2.80 -20.54 5.97
N GLY A 45 1.83 -21.02 5.19
CA GLY A 45 1.85 -22.35 4.60
C GLY A 45 2.86 -22.52 3.46
N PRO A 46 2.95 -23.72 2.88
CA PRO A 46 3.71 -23.94 1.65
C PRO A 46 3.06 -23.21 0.47
N VAL A 47 3.86 -22.90 -0.55
CA VAL A 47 3.35 -22.37 -1.82
C VAL A 47 2.88 -23.55 -2.68
N HIS A 48 1.62 -23.49 -3.13
CA HIS A 48 1.02 -24.48 -4.01
C HIS A 48 1.05 -23.97 -5.45
N VAL A 49 1.80 -24.64 -6.33
CA VAL A 49 1.95 -24.22 -7.73
C VAL A 49 1.04 -25.05 -8.63
N ALA A 50 0.26 -24.38 -9.47
CA ALA A 50 -0.60 -24.98 -10.48
C ALA A 50 -0.44 -24.21 -11.81
N GLY A 51 0.47 -24.68 -12.66
CA GLY A 51 0.82 -24.00 -13.91
C GLY A 51 1.52 -22.67 -13.65
N GLU A 52 1.01 -21.59 -14.26
CA GLU A 52 1.54 -20.22 -14.08
C GLU A 52 0.98 -19.49 -12.85
N ARG A 53 0.16 -20.18 -12.06
CA ARG A 53 -0.46 -19.66 -10.83
C ARG A 53 0.14 -20.35 -9.62
N ALA A 54 0.23 -19.63 -8.52
CA ALA A 54 0.51 -20.25 -7.22
C ALA A 54 -0.36 -19.64 -6.13
N THR A 55 -0.65 -20.42 -5.10
CA THR A 55 -1.44 -19.98 -3.96
C THR A 55 -0.71 -20.25 -2.66
N VAL A 56 -1.09 -19.52 -1.60
CA VAL A 56 -0.53 -19.70 -0.26
C VAL A 56 -1.60 -19.46 0.79
N ASP A 57 -1.70 -20.38 1.75
CA ASP A 57 -2.48 -20.20 2.96
C ASP A 57 -1.66 -19.40 3.98
N VAL A 58 -2.22 -18.30 4.48
CA VAL A 58 -1.51 -17.34 5.33
C VAL A 58 -2.40 -16.81 6.45
N GLY A 59 -1.85 -16.69 7.65
CA GLY A 59 -2.53 -16.12 8.80
C GLY A 59 -2.82 -14.63 8.64
N GLY A 60 -3.94 -14.16 9.17
CA GLY A 60 -4.39 -12.77 9.06
C GLY A 60 -3.44 -11.74 9.71
N GLY A 61 -2.54 -12.19 10.58
CA GLY A 61 -1.54 -11.38 11.29
C GLY A 61 -0.23 -11.21 10.54
N VAL A 62 0.05 -12.05 9.54
CA VAL A 62 1.29 -12.00 8.75
C VAL A 62 1.37 -10.67 8.02
N SER A 63 2.53 -10.00 8.09
CA SER A 63 2.73 -8.79 7.30
C SER A 63 2.98 -9.10 5.83
N LEU A 64 2.54 -8.22 4.91
CA LEU A 64 2.83 -8.37 3.48
C LEU A 64 4.34 -8.39 3.21
N GLY A 65 5.13 -7.69 4.01
CA GLY A 65 6.59 -7.75 3.95
C GLY A 65 7.18 -9.10 4.38
N ASP A 66 6.56 -9.80 5.34
CA ASP A 66 6.97 -11.16 5.73
C ASP A 66 6.57 -12.18 4.69
N LEU A 67 5.33 -12.08 4.18
CA LEU A 67 4.84 -12.91 3.10
C LEU A 67 5.73 -12.78 1.87
N ALA A 68 5.98 -11.56 1.39
CA ALA A 68 6.85 -11.28 0.24
C ALA A 68 8.27 -11.85 0.43
N ARG A 69 8.86 -11.70 1.61
CA ARG A 69 10.18 -12.29 1.93
C ARG A 69 10.17 -13.82 1.87
N ARG A 70 9.07 -14.45 2.26
CA ARG A 70 8.92 -15.91 2.29
C ARG A 70 8.73 -16.50 0.89
N VAL A 71 7.96 -15.84 0.04
CA VAL A 71 7.57 -16.39 -1.27
C VAL A 71 8.49 -15.95 -2.41
N ALA A 72 9.14 -14.78 -2.32
CA ALA A 72 10.02 -14.26 -3.37
C ALA A 72 11.16 -15.23 -3.78
N PRO A 73 11.92 -15.85 -2.84
CA PRO A 73 12.97 -16.80 -3.20
C PRO A 73 12.47 -18.05 -3.96
N GLN A 74 11.17 -18.32 -3.92
CA GLN A 74 10.52 -19.42 -4.64
C GLN A 74 10.00 -18.99 -6.02
N GLY A 75 10.27 -17.75 -6.45
CA GLY A 75 9.81 -17.20 -7.73
C GLY A 75 8.40 -16.63 -7.71
N TRP A 76 7.84 -16.35 -6.53
CA TRP A 76 6.46 -15.87 -6.39
C TRP A 76 6.37 -14.54 -5.63
N PHE A 77 5.29 -13.79 -5.82
CA PHE A 77 5.09 -12.49 -5.16
C PHE A 77 3.60 -12.21 -4.86
N PRO A 78 3.25 -11.45 -3.81
CA PRO A 78 1.91 -10.92 -3.61
C PRO A 78 1.59 -9.87 -4.68
N PRO A 79 0.50 -10.01 -5.47
CA PRO A 79 0.26 -9.13 -6.62
C PRO A 79 0.00 -7.66 -6.24
N VAL A 80 -0.63 -7.41 -5.09
CA VAL A 80 -1.01 -6.05 -4.66
C VAL A 80 -0.23 -5.67 -3.40
N MET A 81 0.59 -4.63 -3.52
CA MET A 81 1.43 -4.12 -2.44
C MET A 81 1.17 -2.62 -2.23
N PRO A 82 0.82 -2.16 -1.01
CA PRO A 82 0.53 -0.75 -0.74
C PRO A 82 1.82 0.05 -0.54
N GLY A 83 1.73 1.34 -0.20
CA GLY A 83 2.89 2.22 -0.03
C GLY A 83 3.86 1.84 1.11
N THR A 84 3.47 0.92 1.99
CA THR A 84 4.31 0.36 3.07
C THR A 84 4.12 -1.14 3.18
N ARG A 85 5.19 -1.91 3.43
CA ARG A 85 5.08 -3.36 3.61
C ARG A 85 4.55 -3.78 4.98
N HIS A 86 4.38 -2.82 5.89
CA HIS A 86 4.05 -3.06 7.30
C HIS A 86 2.52 -3.11 7.54
N VAL A 87 1.81 -3.82 6.68
CA VAL A 87 0.36 -4.08 6.76
C VAL A 87 0.15 -5.58 6.90
N THR A 88 -0.79 -6.03 7.74
CA THR A 88 -1.11 -7.47 7.87
C THR A 88 -2.04 -7.93 6.75
N VAL A 89 -2.06 -9.22 6.44
CA VAL A 89 -3.00 -9.80 5.46
C VAL A 89 -4.45 -9.48 5.83
N GLY A 90 -4.85 -9.67 7.08
CA GLY A 90 -6.22 -9.36 7.54
C GLY A 90 -6.56 -7.88 7.38
N GLY A 91 -5.62 -6.97 7.67
CA GLY A 91 -5.82 -5.54 7.46
C GLY A 91 -5.83 -5.15 5.98
N ALA A 92 -5.08 -5.85 5.13
CA ALA A 92 -5.07 -5.65 3.68
C ALA A 92 -6.41 -6.03 3.05
N ILE A 93 -7.01 -7.14 3.49
CA ILE A 93 -8.34 -7.60 3.06
C ILE A 93 -9.43 -6.66 3.59
N ALA A 94 -9.41 -6.38 4.90
CA ALA A 94 -10.43 -5.55 5.55
C ALA A 94 -10.51 -4.13 4.98
N ALA A 95 -9.41 -3.57 4.49
CA ALA A 95 -9.38 -2.24 3.87
C ALA A 95 -9.42 -2.27 2.33
N ASP A 96 -9.52 -3.45 1.72
CA ASP A 96 -9.33 -3.70 0.29
C ASP A 96 -8.23 -2.81 -0.33
N ILE A 97 -7.02 -2.96 0.20
CA ILE A 97 -5.93 -2.03 -0.13
C ILE A 97 -5.59 -2.06 -1.62
N HIS A 98 -5.00 -0.97 -2.11
CA HIS A 98 -4.57 -0.86 -3.50
C HIS A 98 -3.06 -0.57 -3.62
N GLY A 99 -2.47 -1.00 -4.75
CA GLY A 99 -1.06 -0.78 -5.08
C GLY A 99 -0.83 0.25 -6.18
N LYS A 100 0.42 0.33 -6.68
CA LYS A 100 0.76 1.14 -7.86
C LYS A 100 0.25 0.56 -9.18
N ASN A 101 -0.34 -0.62 -9.13
CA ASN A 101 -0.80 -1.43 -10.24
C ASN A 101 -2.32 -1.54 -10.34
N HIS A 102 -3.05 -0.73 -9.57
CA HIS A 102 -4.50 -0.88 -9.42
C HIS A 102 -5.25 -0.76 -10.75
N GLN A 103 -4.83 0.13 -11.64
CA GLN A 103 -5.42 0.31 -12.98
C GLN A 103 -5.42 -0.96 -13.84
N ARG A 104 -4.59 -1.95 -13.49
CA ARG A 104 -4.47 -3.22 -14.19
C ARG A 104 -4.92 -4.41 -13.34
N ASP A 105 -4.57 -4.41 -12.06
CA ASP A 105 -4.68 -5.58 -11.17
C ASP A 105 -5.78 -5.41 -10.09
N GLY A 106 -6.38 -4.22 -9.97
CA GLY A 106 -7.43 -3.93 -8.97
C GLY A 106 -6.93 -3.86 -7.52
N GLY A 107 -7.86 -4.07 -6.60
CA GLY A 107 -7.64 -4.10 -5.15
C GLY A 107 -7.15 -5.46 -4.64
N PHE A 108 -6.73 -5.50 -3.38
CA PHE A 108 -6.21 -6.70 -2.74
C PHE A 108 -7.23 -7.84 -2.67
N GLY A 109 -8.52 -7.51 -2.54
CA GLY A 109 -9.63 -8.46 -2.57
C GLY A 109 -9.69 -9.31 -3.83
N GLY A 110 -9.17 -8.80 -4.96
CA GLY A 110 -9.02 -9.56 -6.21
C GLY A 110 -8.02 -10.71 -6.12
N THR A 111 -7.13 -10.70 -5.12
CA THR A 111 -6.13 -11.76 -4.88
C THR A 111 -6.58 -12.83 -3.89
N VAL A 112 -7.71 -12.62 -3.21
CA VAL A 112 -8.21 -13.52 -2.17
C VAL A 112 -9.08 -14.61 -2.79
N GLU A 113 -8.66 -15.86 -2.66
CA GLU A 113 -9.48 -17.02 -3.09
C GLU A 113 -10.47 -17.44 -2.00
N SER A 114 -10.02 -17.41 -0.75
CA SER A 114 -10.86 -17.73 0.41
C SER A 114 -10.30 -17.10 1.68
N LEU A 115 -11.17 -16.97 2.69
CA LEU A 115 -10.78 -16.51 4.03
C LEU A 115 -11.44 -17.36 5.12
N SER A 116 -10.82 -17.43 6.28
CA SER A 116 -11.44 -17.94 7.51
C SER A 116 -11.85 -16.76 8.37
N LEU A 117 -13.13 -16.71 8.74
CA LEU A 117 -13.74 -15.62 9.48
C LEU A 117 -14.31 -16.15 10.79
N VAL A 118 -14.05 -15.44 11.89
CA VAL A 118 -14.77 -15.63 13.15
C VAL A 118 -15.75 -14.47 13.30
N GLY A 119 -17.04 -14.78 13.19
CA GLY A 119 -18.13 -13.81 13.32
C GLY A 119 -18.56 -13.61 14.78
N ALA A 120 -19.69 -12.93 14.97
CA ALA A 120 -20.26 -12.66 16.30
C ALA A 120 -20.74 -13.92 17.04
N ASP A 121 -20.95 -15.03 16.32
CA ASP A 121 -21.28 -16.35 16.87
C ASP A 121 -20.06 -17.06 17.49
N GLY A 122 -18.86 -16.49 17.35
CA GLY A 122 -17.60 -17.09 17.81
C GLY A 122 -17.17 -18.31 16.99
N VAL A 123 -17.90 -18.67 15.93
CA VAL A 123 -17.62 -19.85 15.11
C VAL A 123 -16.74 -19.45 13.95
N GLN A 124 -15.60 -20.13 13.82
CA GLN A 124 -14.76 -19.97 12.64
C GLN A 124 -15.40 -20.68 11.44
N ARG A 125 -15.61 -19.94 10.35
CA ARG A 125 -16.15 -20.48 9.10
C ARG A 125 -15.27 -20.10 7.90
N PRO A 126 -15.13 -20.99 6.90
CA PRO A 126 -14.57 -20.60 5.62
C PRO A 126 -15.57 -19.73 4.87
N VAL A 127 -15.07 -18.70 4.19
CA VAL A 127 -15.84 -17.80 3.33
C VAL A 127 -15.12 -17.74 1.99
N THR A 128 -15.83 -18.08 0.92
CA THR A 128 -15.33 -18.06 -0.46
C THR A 128 -16.29 -17.24 -1.32
N ARG A 129 -15.81 -16.78 -2.48
CA ARG A 129 -16.65 -16.02 -3.41
C ARG A 129 -17.81 -16.86 -3.95
N GLU A 130 -17.61 -18.16 -4.14
CA GLU A 130 -18.63 -19.09 -4.66
C GLU A 130 -19.57 -19.62 -3.56
N GLY A 131 -19.10 -19.71 -2.32
CA GLY A 131 -19.83 -20.31 -1.21
C GLY A 131 -20.76 -19.34 -0.47
N ASP A 132 -20.26 -18.15 -0.15
CA ASP A 132 -21.03 -17.08 0.50
C ASP A 132 -20.59 -15.72 -0.07
N HIS A 133 -20.99 -15.47 -1.31
CA HIS A 133 -20.61 -14.28 -2.07
C HIS A 133 -20.89 -12.99 -1.30
N THR A 134 -22.07 -12.88 -0.69
CA THR A 134 -22.50 -11.68 0.04
C THR A 134 -21.59 -11.40 1.23
N LEU A 135 -21.29 -12.43 2.05
CA LEU A 135 -20.38 -12.25 3.19
C LEU A 135 -18.94 -11.99 2.73
N PHE A 136 -18.50 -12.62 1.65
CA PHE A 136 -17.17 -12.39 1.08
C PHE A 136 -17.00 -10.93 0.66
N GLU A 137 -17.89 -10.41 -0.18
CA GLU A 137 -17.86 -9.02 -0.64
C GLU A 137 -18.04 -8.02 0.51
N ALA A 138 -18.86 -8.34 1.51
CA ALA A 138 -19.02 -7.49 2.69
C ALA A 138 -17.78 -7.49 3.60
N THR A 139 -16.99 -8.56 3.59
CA THR A 139 -15.77 -8.69 4.40
C THR A 139 -14.58 -7.98 3.75
N VAL A 140 -14.44 -8.12 2.43
CA VAL A 140 -13.45 -7.37 1.64
C VAL A 140 -13.81 -5.89 1.66
N GLY A 141 -12.92 -5.04 2.18
CA GLY A 141 -13.24 -3.61 2.38
C GLY A 141 -14.21 -3.33 3.53
N GLY A 142 -14.67 -4.36 4.26
CA GLY A 142 -15.62 -4.26 5.37
C GLY A 142 -15.04 -3.70 6.68
N MET A 143 -13.77 -3.30 6.69
CA MET A 143 -13.05 -2.70 7.82
C MET A 143 -13.10 -3.54 9.12
N GLY A 144 -13.24 -4.86 9.00
CA GLY A 144 -13.32 -5.79 10.13
C GLY A 144 -14.69 -5.88 10.81
N LEU A 145 -15.73 -5.28 10.23
CA LEU A 145 -17.08 -5.22 10.81
C LEU A 145 -17.91 -6.49 10.57
N THR A 146 -17.45 -7.41 9.74
CA THR A 146 -18.07 -8.73 9.55
C THR A 146 -17.50 -9.81 10.48
N GLY A 147 -16.35 -9.54 11.12
CA GLY A 147 -15.66 -10.46 12.00
C GLY A 147 -14.14 -10.38 11.92
N VAL A 148 -13.47 -11.30 12.60
CA VAL A 148 -12.00 -11.40 12.62
C VAL A 148 -11.53 -12.35 11.53
N ILE A 149 -10.76 -11.84 10.57
CA ILE A 149 -10.11 -12.67 9.53
C ILE A 149 -8.92 -13.39 10.16
N THR A 150 -9.01 -14.70 10.36
CA THR A 150 -7.98 -15.50 11.02
C THR A 150 -6.90 -15.99 10.06
N SER A 151 -7.29 -16.30 8.82
CA SER A 151 -6.39 -16.69 7.73
C SER A 151 -7.04 -16.46 6.36
N ALA A 152 -6.24 -16.47 5.30
CA ALA A 152 -6.71 -16.39 3.93
C ALA A 152 -5.86 -17.26 3.00
N ARG A 153 -6.47 -17.72 1.91
CA ARG A 153 -5.76 -18.25 0.75
C ARG A 153 -5.60 -17.15 -0.29
N LEU A 154 -4.35 -16.85 -0.63
CA LEU A 154 -4.02 -15.78 -1.57
C LEU A 154 -3.44 -16.35 -2.86
N GLN A 155 -3.88 -15.80 -3.99
CA GLN A 155 -3.24 -15.95 -5.29
C GLN A 155 -1.95 -15.13 -5.31
N LEU A 156 -0.85 -15.81 -5.63
CA LEU A 156 0.47 -15.24 -5.91
C LEU A 156 0.69 -15.12 -7.41
N GLU A 157 1.75 -14.42 -7.78
CA GLU A 157 2.16 -14.25 -9.17
C GLU A 157 3.65 -14.53 -9.40
N PRO A 158 4.07 -14.80 -10.65
CA PRO A 158 5.47 -14.98 -10.96
C PRO A 158 6.31 -13.74 -10.64
N LEU A 159 7.45 -13.96 -9.99
CA LEU A 159 8.48 -12.97 -9.73
C LEU A 159 9.72 -13.30 -10.59
N PRO A 160 9.90 -12.65 -11.75
CA PRO A 160 11.02 -12.98 -12.64
C PRO A 160 12.37 -12.51 -12.09
N SER A 161 12.41 -11.43 -11.31
CA SER A 161 13.65 -10.84 -10.80
C SER A 161 13.42 -9.99 -9.55
N GLY A 162 14.49 -9.58 -8.87
CA GLY A 162 14.42 -8.72 -7.68
C GLY A 162 14.29 -7.21 -7.99
N VAL A 163 14.16 -6.84 -9.28
CA VAL A 163 14.19 -5.45 -9.74
C VAL A 163 13.02 -5.10 -10.66
N VAL A 164 12.71 -3.81 -10.71
CA VAL A 164 11.70 -3.21 -11.57
C VAL A 164 12.43 -2.33 -12.57
N GLU A 165 12.11 -2.47 -13.85
CA GLU A 165 12.47 -1.46 -14.84
C GLU A 165 11.51 -0.29 -14.71
N VAL A 166 12.06 0.90 -14.45
CA VAL A 166 11.28 2.11 -14.16
C VAL A 166 11.60 3.19 -15.18
N ALA A 167 10.60 3.55 -15.98
CA ALA A 167 10.59 4.74 -16.80
C ALA A 167 10.17 5.94 -15.93
N THR A 168 10.88 7.07 -16.02
CA THR A 168 10.58 8.27 -15.25
C THR A 168 10.48 9.50 -16.15
N GLN A 169 9.33 10.16 -16.10
CA GLN A 169 9.06 11.40 -16.82
C GLN A 169 8.83 12.56 -15.86
N ARG A 170 9.49 13.70 -16.10
CA ARG A 170 9.18 14.95 -15.40
C ARG A 170 8.12 15.71 -16.18
N THR A 171 7.17 16.29 -15.46
CA THR A 171 6.08 17.08 -16.04
C THR A 171 6.09 18.47 -15.43
N SER A 172 5.56 19.45 -16.18
CA SER A 172 5.55 20.87 -15.79
C SER A 172 4.16 21.37 -15.38
N SER A 173 3.12 20.55 -15.54
CA SER A 173 1.74 20.87 -15.14
C SER A 173 0.94 19.63 -14.71
N LEU A 174 -0.23 19.85 -14.09
CA LEU A 174 -1.20 18.79 -13.80
C LEU A 174 -1.63 18.06 -15.08
N ASP A 175 -2.03 18.79 -16.12
CA ASP A 175 -2.45 18.19 -17.40
C ASP A 175 -1.35 17.34 -18.04
N ALA A 176 -0.10 17.81 -18.00
CA ALA A 176 1.04 17.05 -18.50
C ALA A 176 1.28 15.78 -17.66
N THR A 177 0.98 15.82 -16.36
CA THR A 177 1.04 14.66 -15.47
C THR A 177 -0.05 13.65 -15.78
N LEU A 178 -1.30 14.10 -15.96
CA LEU A 178 -2.42 13.24 -16.31
C LEU A 178 -2.19 12.53 -17.65
N ARG A 179 -1.78 13.27 -18.68
CA ARG A 179 -1.44 12.67 -19.99
C ARG A 179 -0.33 11.64 -19.86
N ALA A 180 0.76 11.98 -19.17
CA ALA A 180 1.86 11.05 -18.97
C ALA A 180 1.43 9.76 -18.25
N ILE A 181 0.57 9.83 -17.22
CA ILE A 181 0.00 8.65 -16.58
C ILE A 181 -0.74 7.79 -17.62
N MET A 182 -1.71 8.40 -18.33
CA MET A 182 -2.55 7.71 -19.32
C MET A 182 -1.75 7.06 -20.44
N ASP A 183 -0.72 7.74 -20.96
CA ASP A 183 0.12 7.26 -22.06
C ASP A 183 0.88 5.96 -21.68
N GLY A 184 1.28 5.84 -20.41
CA GLY A 184 2.05 4.68 -19.95
C GLY A 184 1.22 3.53 -19.38
N ASP A 185 -0.03 3.78 -18.97
CA ASP A 185 -0.88 2.78 -18.31
C ASP A 185 -1.15 1.54 -19.17
N ALA A 186 -1.21 1.69 -20.50
CA ALA A 186 -1.46 0.57 -21.42
C ALA A 186 -0.27 -0.40 -21.53
N THR A 187 0.94 0.05 -21.23
CA THR A 187 2.19 -0.70 -21.46
C THR A 187 2.93 -1.06 -20.18
N HIS A 188 2.51 -0.50 -19.05
CA HIS A 188 3.17 -0.69 -17.77
C HIS A 188 2.20 -1.15 -16.69
N ARG A 189 2.65 -2.16 -15.96
CA ARG A 189 1.98 -2.69 -14.79
C ARG A 189 1.80 -1.63 -13.70
N TYR A 190 2.89 -0.95 -13.36
CA TYR A 190 2.93 -0.02 -12.25
C TYR A 190 2.90 1.40 -12.80
N SER A 191 2.06 2.26 -12.23
CA SER A 191 1.90 3.65 -12.61
C SER A 191 1.68 4.50 -11.35
N VAL A 192 2.51 5.52 -11.17
CA VAL A 192 2.34 6.47 -10.05
C VAL A 192 2.97 7.80 -10.39
N ALA A 193 2.37 8.88 -9.92
CA ALA A 193 2.92 10.21 -9.99
C ALA A 193 3.10 10.81 -8.58
N TRP A 194 4.19 11.56 -8.42
CA TRP A 194 4.36 12.51 -7.34
C TRP A 194 4.08 13.92 -7.87
N LEU A 195 3.35 14.72 -7.10
CA LEU A 195 3.02 16.11 -7.43
C LEU A 195 3.73 17.09 -6.48
N ASP A 196 4.26 18.16 -7.04
CA ASP A 196 4.73 19.32 -6.30
C ASP A 196 3.65 20.41 -6.31
N LEU A 197 2.95 20.51 -5.18
CA LEU A 197 1.90 21.51 -4.95
C LEU A 197 2.42 22.77 -4.24
N SER A 198 3.73 22.84 -3.98
CA SER A 198 4.37 23.88 -3.15
C SER A 198 5.03 25.00 -3.96
N GLY A 199 5.16 24.84 -5.29
CA GLY A 199 5.92 25.75 -6.15
C GLY A 199 5.25 27.12 -6.45
N PRO A 200 6.06 28.14 -6.83
CA PRO A 200 5.54 29.45 -7.25
C PRO A 200 4.67 29.34 -8.51
N GLY A 201 3.55 30.06 -8.55
CA GLY A 201 2.59 29.98 -9.66
C GLY A 201 1.79 28.67 -9.75
N ARG A 202 2.05 27.70 -8.86
CA ARG A 202 1.14 26.58 -8.50
C ARG A 202 0.68 25.71 -9.66
N ARG A 203 1.55 25.51 -10.65
CA ARG A 203 1.27 24.70 -11.85
C ARG A 203 1.09 23.20 -11.58
N ALA A 204 1.26 22.73 -10.33
CA ALA A 204 1.18 21.31 -9.96
C ALA A 204 2.03 20.42 -10.86
N ARG A 205 3.33 20.75 -10.97
CA ARG A 205 4.32 19.96 -11.71
C ARG A 205 4.53 18.61 -11.02
N GLY A 206 5.01 17.61 -11.76
CA GLY A 206 5.12 16.27 -11.23
C GLY A 206 6.29 15.45 -11.75
N ILE A 207 6.36 14.23 -11.23
CA ILE A 207 7.21 13.16 -11.69
C ILE A 207 6.34 11.92 -11.82
N VAL A 208 6.22 11.41 -13.03
CA VAL A 208 5.50 10.16 -13.32
C VAL A 208 6.52 9.04 -13.42
N GLN A 209 6.19 7.91 -12.78
CA GLN A 209 6.97 6.68 -12.86
C GLN A 209 6.08 5.55 -13.32
N HIS A 210 6.48 4.94 -14.43
CA HIS A 210 5.91 3.69 -14.92
C HIS A 210 6.91 2.57 -14.73
N GLY A 211 6.45 1.36 -14.45
CA GLY A 211 7.37 0.24 -14.33
C GLY A 211 6.77 -1.12 -14.56
N ASN A 212 7.66 -2.06 -14.88
CA ASN A 212 7.39 -3.48 -15.07
C ASN A 212 8.42 -4.30 -14.29
N LEU A 213 8.02 -5.48 -13.80
CA LEU A 213 9.00 -6.44 -13.26
C LEU A 213 9.99 -6.78 -14.39
N ALA A 214 11.29 -6.63 -14.12
CA ALA A 214 12.28 -6.80 -15.17
C ALA A 214 12.43 -8.28 -15.54
N ALA A 215 12.47 -8.57 -16.84
CA ALA A 215 12.82 -9.91 -17.31
C ALA A 215 14.26 -10.27 -16.92
N PRO A 216 14.59 -11.54 -16.66
CA PRO A 216 15.94 -11.93 -16.20
C PRO A 216 17.04 -11.68 -17.24
N LEU A 217 16.68 -11.65 -18.52
CA LEU A 217 17.63 -11.49 -19.62
C LEU A 217 18.31 -10.12 -19.55
N GLY A 218 19.64 -10.11 -19.56
CA GLY A 218 20.43 -8.87 -19.50
C GLY A 218 20.63 -8.28 -18.10
N LEU A 219 20.06 -8.89 -17.05
CA LEU A 219 20.32 -8.51 -15.67
C LEU A 219 21.63 -9.15 -15.15
N ASP A 220 22.24 -8.56 -14.13
CA ASP A 220 23.35 -9.19 -13.40
C ASP A 220 22.85 -10.32 -12.49
N GLU A 221 23.75 -11.20 -12.01
CA GLU A 221 23.38 -12.39 -11.22
C GLU A 221 22.51 -12.05 -9.99
N ASP A 222 22.90 -11.03 -9.23
CA ASP A 222 22.16 -10.57 -8.04
C ASP A 222 20.78 -10.03 -8.38
N GLN A 223 20.63 -9.41 -9.55
CA GLN A 223 19.37 -8.81 -9.99
C GLN A 223 18.40 -9.88 -10.50
N ARG A 224 18.92 -10.94 -11.15
CA ARG A 224 18.12 -12.08 -11.64
C ARG A 224 17.49 -12.89 -10.52
N ARG A 225 18.08 -12.90 -9.32
CA ARG A 225 17.55 -13.66 -8.18
C ARG A 225 16.19 -13.07 -7.77
N PRO A 226 15.10 -13.85 -7.78
CA PRO A 226 13.80 -13.39 -7.32
C PRO A 226 13.88 -13.23 -5.80
N ALA A 227 14.05 -12.01 -5.35
CA ALA A 227 14.28 -11.71 -3.94
C ALA A 227 13.59 -10.41 -3.55
N TYR A 228 13.00 -10.42 -2.36
CA TYR A 228 12.42 -9.24 -1.75
C TYR A 228 13.26 -8.86 -0.52
N ALA A 229 14.30 -8.07 -0.74
CA ALA A 229 15.27 -7.69 0.30
C ALA A 229 15.20 -6.17 0.58
N PRO A 230 14.26 -5.70 1.41
CA PRO A 230 14.20 -4.29 1.77
C PRO A 230 15.43 -3.87 2.59
N ARG A 231 15.92 -2.66 2.34
CA ARG A 231 16.99 -2.09 3.17
C ARG A 231 16.50 -1.83 4.59
N ARG A 232 17.42 -1.91 5.55
CA ARG A 232 17.15 -1.51 6.94
C ARG A 232 16.75 -0.03 6.96
N ALA A 233 15.61 0.24 7.60
CA ALA A 233 15.12 1.59 7.77
C ALA A 233 16.02 2.36 8.75
N LEU A 234 16.30 3.62 8.44
CA LEU A 234 17.01 4.53 9.34
C LEU A 234 16.00 5.13 10.32
N PRO A 235 16.23 5.05 11.65
CA PRO A 235 15.32 5.61 12.62
C PRO A 235 15.33 7.14 12.59
N VAL A 236 14.15 7.75 12.56
CA VAL A 236 13.99 9.19 12.78
C VAL A 236 13.88 9.44 14.29
N PRO A 237 14.82 10.20 14.89
CA PRO A 237 14.77 10.52 16.31
C PRO A 237 13.54 11.40 16.63
N PRO A 238 13.04 11.37 17.88
CA PRO A 238 12.00 12.30 18.30
C PRO A 238 12.53 13.74 18.16
N LEU A 239 11.77 14.59 17.47
CA LEU A 239 12.13 15.99 17.26
C LEU A 239 11.32 16.87 18.22
N PRO A 240 11.97 17.77 19.00
CA PRO A 240 11.25 18.67 19.89
C PRO A 240 10.45 19.74 19.10
N GLY A 241 9.35 20.20 19.69
CA GLY A 241 8.54 21.31 19.15
C GLY A 241 7.78 20.99 17.86
N ARG A 242 7.80 21.93 16.92
CA ARG A 242 6.99 21.91 15.68
C ARG A 242 7.57 21.04 14.54
N GLY A 243 8.58 20.22 14.81
CA GLY A 243 9.24 19.41 13.79
C GLY A 243 10.01 20.23 12.74
N VAL A 244 10.41 19.54 11.66
CA VAL A 244 11.26 20.07 10.56
C VAL A 244 10.52 20.20 9.23
N VAL A 245 9.32 19.62 9.10
CA VAL A 245 8.49 19.76 7.89
C VAL A 245 7.74 21.10 7.96
N ARG A 246 8.39 22.15 7.46
CA ARG A 246 7.83 23.52 7.39
C ARG A 246 7.76 23.98 5.94
N ASP A 247 6.82 24.87 5.62
CA ASP A 247 6.54 25.29 4.25
C ASP A 247 7.79 25.73 3.43
N PRO A 248 8.70 26.60 3.93
CA PRO A 248 9.91 26.96 3.17
C PRO A 248 10.86 25.78 2.89
N ILE A 249 10.94 24.84 3.85
CA ILE A 249 11.76 23.62 3.74
C ILE A 249 11.13 22.68 2.72
N VAL A 250 9.81 22.47 2.79
CA VAL A 250 9.04 21.66 1.83
C VAL A 250 9.20 22.21 0.42
N ARG A 251 9.03 23.52 0.22
CA ARG A 251 9.19 24.17 -1.09
C ARG A 251 10.59 23.95 -1.68
N SER A 252 11.61 24.16 -0.88
CA SER A 252 13.01 24.00 -1.30
C SER A 252 13.33 22.54 -1.61
N PHE A 253 12.90 21.63 -0.74
CA PHE A 253 13.07 20.19 -0.93
C PHE A 253 12.34 19.70 -2.18
N ASN A 254 11.08 20.06 -2.37
CA ASN A 254 10.27 19.65 -3.53
C ASN A 254 10.86 20.19 -4.84
N LEU A 255 11.32 21.45 -4.86
CA LEU A 255 12.01 22.02 -6.02
C LEU A 255 13.29 21.25 -6.34
N ALA A 256 14.12 20.97 -5.34
CA ALA A 256 15.34 20.19 -5.52
C ALA A 256 15.04 18.76 -5.98
N TYR A 257 14.02 18.12 -5.39
CA TYR A 257 13.56 16.78 -5.76
C TYR A 257 13.08 16.75 -7.20
N TRP A 258 12.30 17.74 -7.65
CA TRP A 258 11.85 17.85 -9.04
C TRP A 258 13.03 18.07 -10.01
N ARG A 259 13.94 19.02 -9.70
CA ARG A 259 15.11 19.34 -10.55
C ARG A 259 16.18 18.26 -10.60
N ARG A 260 16.25 17.38 -9.59
CA ARG A 260 17.28 16.34 -9.49
C ARG A 260 17.41 15.55 -10.81
N PRO A 261 18.61 15.46 -11.42
CA PRO A 261 18.87 14.62 -12.59
C PRO A 261 18.44 13.16 -12.36
N ARG A 262 17.81 12.55 -13.37
CA ARG A 262 17.30 11.19 -13.35
C ARG A 262 17.52 10.59 -14.72
N LYS A 263 17.84 9.30 -14.76
CA LYS A 263 17.82 8.53 -16.00
C LYS A 263 16.37 8.41 -16.47
N ALA A 264 16.16 8.41 -17.79
CA ALA A 264 14.84 8.17 -18.37
C ALA A 264 14.32 6.78 -17.98
N THR A 265 15.19 5.77 -18.05
CA THR A 265 14.91 4.40 -17.60
C THR A 265 16.00 3.92 -16.64
N ALA A 266 15.61 3.21 -15.58
CA ALA A 266 16.53 2.61 -14.62
C ALA A 266 15.98 1.33 -13.99
N LEU A 267 16.87 0.39 -13.66
CA LEU A 267 16.55 -0.76 -12.82
C LEU A 267 16.56 -0.34 -11.34
N VAL A 268 15.47 -0.61 -10.63
CA VAL A 268 15.28 -0.22 -9.23
C VAL A 268 14.92 -1.47 -8.41
N PRO A 269 15.56 -1.71 -7.25
CA PRO A 269 15.17 -2.81 -6.37
C PRO A 269 13.67 -2.76 -6.03
N LEU A 270 12.99 -3.90 -6.14
CA LEU A 270 11.53 -3.99 -6.00
C LEU A 270 11.00 -3.37 -4.69
N PRO A 271 11.55 -3.67 -3.49
CA PRO A 271 11.07 -3.05 -2.26
C PRO A 271 11.22 -1.52 -2.24
N ARG A 272 12.28 -0.99 -2.87
CA ARG A 272 12.53 0.46 -2.95
C ARG A 272 11.55 1.14 -3.89
N PHE A 273 11.20 0.48 -4.99
CA PHE A 273 10.22 1.00 -5.93
C PHE A 273 8.82 1.02 -5.28
N LEU A 274 8.41 -0.06 -4.63
CA LEU A 274 7.07 -0.17 -4.02
C LEU A 274 6.90 0.72 -2.78
N HIS A 275 7.92 0.75 -1.90
CA HIS A 275 7.82 1.41 -0.59
C HIS A 275 8.95 2.42 -0.37
N PRO A 276 8.99 3.53 -1.11
CA PRO A 276 10.08 4.50 -1.02
C PRO A 276 10.21 5.12 0.38
N LEU A 277 9.12 5.21 1.15
CA LEU A 277 9.11 5.79 2.49
C LEU A 277 9.52 4.81 3.60
N ASP A 278 9.48 3.50 3.35
CA ASP A 278 9.87 2.50 4.35
C ASP A 278 11.37 2.55 4.68
N GLY A 279 12.17 3.30 3.92
CA GLY A 279 13.58 3.55 4.24
C GLY A 279 13.78 4.45 5.47
N ALA A 280 12.75 5.19 5.90
CA ALA A 280 12.79 6.05 7.07
C ALA A 280 11.80 5.55 8.13
N ALA A 281 12.31 4.90 9.18
CA ALA A 281 11.47 4.42 10.27
C ALA A 281 10.98 5.60 11.12
N SER A 282 9.69 5.58 11.48
CA SER A 282 9.04 6.66 12.23
C SER A 282 9.13 8.05 11.57
N TRP A 283 9.12 8.11 10.23
CA TRP A 283 9.11 9.36 9.48
C TRP A 283 8.02 10.38 9.88
N PRO A 284 6.83 10.00 10.42
CA PRO A 284 5.86 10.98 10.91
C PRO A 284 6.40 11.89 12.02
N ARG A 285 7.45 11.47 12.74
CA ARG A 285 8.13 12.32 13.75
C ARG A 285 8.73 13.59 13.16
N LEU A 286 8.97 13.63 11.85
CA LEU A 286 9.45 14.84 11.15
C LEU A 286 8.48 16.02 11.26
N PHE A 287 7.20 15.75 11.52
CA PHE A 287 6.13 16.75 11.65
C PHE A 287 5.99 17.29 13.08
N GLY A 288 6.73 16.75 14.05
CA GLY A 288 6.67 17.18 15.45
C GLY A 288 5.37 16.82 16.17
N ALA A 289 5.10 17.48 17.29
CA ALA A 289 3.97 17.14 18.17
C ALA A 289 2.58 17.37 17.56
N SER A 290 2.48 18.26 16.57
CA SER A 290 1.22 18.51 15.84
C SER A 290 0.88 17.40 14.84
N GLY A 291 1.82 16.51 14.54
CA GLY A 291 1.60 15.40 13.62
C GLY A 291 1.30 15.84 12.19
N LEU A 292 0.65 14.96 11.44
CA LEU A 292 0.27 15.19 10.04
C LEU A 292 -1.17 14.73 9.82
N LEU A 293 -1.87 15.39 8.90
CA LEU A 293 -3.17 14.96 8.41
C LEU A 293 -2.98 14.29 7.04
N GLN A 294 -3.42 13.05 6.92
CA GLN A 294 -3.52 12.35 5.64
C GLN A 294 -4.90 12.64 5.04
N TYR A 295 -4.93 12.98 3.76
CA TYR A 295 -6.17 13.10 2.99
C TYR A 295 -6.02 12.35 1.67
N GLN A 296 -6.98 11.48 1.38
CA GLN A 296 -7.03 10.72 0.14
C GLN A 296 -8.48 10.68 -0.36
N CYS A 297 -8.66 10.90 -1.66
CA CYS A 297 -9.93 10.76 -2.34
C CYS A 297 -9.72 10.10 -3.70
N VAL A 298 -10.80 9.55 -4.26
CA VAL A 298 -10.88 9.09 -5.65
C VAL A 298 -11.94 9.92 -6.36
N LEU A 299 -11.68 10.26 -7.62
CA LEU A 299 -12.65 10.88 -8.51
C LEU A 299 -12.88 9.95 -9.70
N PRO A 300 -14.12 9.80 -10.20
CA PRO A 300 -14.38 9.08 -11.43
C PRO A 300 -13.66 9.69 -12.65
N ASP A 301 -13.39 8.86 -13.66
CA ASP A 301 -12.92 9.33 -14.97
C ASP A 301 -13.87 10.42 -15.53
N GLY A 302 -13.33 11.46 -16.17
CA GLY A 302 -14.10 12.62 -16.65
C GLY A 302 -14.30 13.75 -15.62
N GLN A 303 -13.79 13.60 -14.39
CA GLN A 303 -13.84 14.62 -13.34
C GLN A 303 -12.54 15.43 -13.20
N GLU A 304 -11.79 15.62 -14.29
CA GLU A 304 -10.48 16.30 -14.29
C GLU A 304 -10.60 17.77 -13.84
N ARG A 305 -11.74 18.42 -14.12
CA ARG A 305 -12.02 19.78 -13.63
C ARG A 305 -12.11 19.82 -12.10
N THR A 306 -12.76 18.82 -11.49
CA THR A 306 -12.87 18.69 -10.04
C THR A 306 -11.49 18.41 -9.43
N LEU A 307 -10.67 17.57 -10.06
CA LEU A 307 -9.29 17.33 -9.65
C LEU A 307 -8.46 18.63 -9.69
N ALA A 308 -8.57 19.40 -10.78
CA ALA A 308 -7.89 20.69 -10.91
C ALA A 308 -8.31 21.68 -9.82
N ALA A 309 -9.61 21.74 -9.49
CA ALA A 309 -10.12 22.57 -8.40
C ALA A 309 -9.60 22.13 -7.02
N LEU A 310 -9.52 20.82 -6.74
CA LEU A 310 -8.92 20.29 -5.51
C LEU A 310 -7.45 20.65 -5.41
N VAL A 311 -6.68 20.45 -6.48
CA VAL A 311 -5.27 20.83 -6.57
C VAL A 311 -5.09 22.33 -6.32
N GLU A 312 -5.94 23.16 -6.93
CA GLU A 312 -5.92 24.61 -6.71
C GLU A 312 -6.22 24.96 -5.24
N ALA A 313 -7.23 24.34 -4.63
CA ALA A 313 -7.55 24.52 -3.22
C ALA A 313 -6.37 24.16 -2.31
N PHE A 314 -5.72 23.01 -2.53
CA PHE A 314 -4.54 22.59 -1.77
C PHE A 314 -3.37 23.53 -1.95
N THR A 315 -3.17 24.08 -3.14
CA THR A 315 -2.14 25.09 -3.29
C THR A 315 -2.51 26.31 -2.44
N LYS A 316 -3.78 26.77 -2.43
CA LYS A 316 -4.26 28.00 -1.75
C LYS A 316 -4.34 27.86 -0.24
N ALA A 317 -4.29 26.65 0.27
CA ALA A 317 -4.21 26.39 1.69
C ALA A 317 -2.97 27.04 2.33
N PRO A 318 -3.07 27.46 3.61
CA PRO A 318 -1.94 28.04 4.36
C PRO A 318 -0.82 27.03 4.65
N VAL A 319 -1.07 25.73 4.46
CA VAL A 319 -0.12 24.65 4.66
C VAL A 319 0.05 23.90 3.34
N SER A 320 1.27 23.91 2.80
CA SER A 320 1.59 23.16 1.58
C SER A 320 1.59 21.65 1.86
N PRO A 321 0.94 20.82 1.04
CA PRO A 321 1.11 19.38 1.09
C PRO A 321 2.58 19.00 0.92
N SER A 322 3.15 18.31 1.92
CA SER A 322 4.55 17.88 1.90
C SER A 322 4.78 16.71 0.95
N LEU A 323 3.75 15.89 0.74
CA LEU A 323 3.78 14.73 -0.14
C LEU A 323 2.41 14.58 -0.79
N ALA A 324 2.35 14.73 -2.11
CA ALA A 324 1.14 14.48 -2.89
C ALA A 324 1.42 13.35 -3.90
N VAL A 325 0.55 12.35 -3.89
CA VAL A 325 0.61 11.19 -4.79
C VAL A 325 -0.65 11.19 -5.64
N LEU A 326 -0.47 10.94 -6.93
CA LEU A 326 -1.55 10.79 -7.90
C LEU A 326 -1.34 9.47 -8.64
N LYS A 327 -2.41 8.72 -8.88
CA LYS A 327 -2.43 7.54 -9.73
C LYS A 327 -3.84 7.34 -10.25
N ARG A 328 -3.96 6.58 -11.33
CA ARG A 328 -5.24 6.06 -11.80
C ARG A 328 -5.58 4.79 -11.01
N LEU A 329 -6.84 4.66 -10.58
CA LEU A 329 -7.38 3.41 -10.05
C LEU A 329 -8.02 2.65 -11.21
#